data_AF-A0A419J576-F1
#
_entry.id   AF-A0A419J576-F1
#
_cell.length_a   1.000
_cell.length_b   1.000
_cell.length_c   1.000
_cell.angle_alpha   90.00
_cell.angle_beta   90.00
_cell.angle_gamma   90.00
#
_symmetry.space_group_name_H-M   'P 1'
#
loop_
_entity.id
_entity.type
_entity.pdbx_description
1 polymer ?
#
loop_
_entity_poly.entity_id
_entity_poly.type
_entity_poly.pdbx_seq_one_letter_code
_entity_poly.pdbx_strand_id
1 'polypeptide(L)'
;MVIKTILLAILPALLISAQAAVNDTEQFTDKTDVHYSGKYCNACHEKTPKEGGDNFLKYGGDYTELCKCHGYTPGTYIHPVDIIPSAEKKDNIPSDFPLQDGKVTCATCHDMYLQCQKNPRYKAINLRFLRGAPYVSRTTLCFRCHDEKKYTMLDPHNQITEAGAIIVDKCLYCHIEKPDEKHATFKEVKLIGNLEVLCFRCHYKQSQFHPINANHLVTPNSTIIGNMKETEKKFGIILPLNYEGKITCPTCHNPHERGVIPRDRASSKGASEKYRLRLSGVNLQICVACHKDKF
;
A
#
# COMPACT_ATOMS: atom_id res chain seq x y z
N MET A 1 -60.30 -37.79 65.03
CA MET A 1 -59.48 -36.61 64.67
C MET A 1 -58.47 -37.06 63.61
N VAL A 2 -58.68 -36.65 62.36
CA VAL A 2 -57.93 -37.14 61.19
C VAL A 2 -56.71 -36.25 60.97
N ILE A 3 -55.51 -36.79 61.04
CA ILE A 3 -54.26 -36.08 60.74
C ILE A 3 -53.89 -36.35 59.27
N LYS A 4 -53.87 -35.29 58.46
CA LYS A 4 -53.44 -35.28 57.07
C LYS A 4 -51.92 -35.35 56.98
N THR A 5 -51.39 -36.37 56.32
CA THR A 5 -49.99 -36.44 55.88
C THR A 5 -49.89 -35.82 54.48
N ILE A 6 -49.19 -34.70 54.35
CA ILE A 6 -48.88 -34.08 53.04
C ILE A 6 -47.46 -34.52 52.65
N LEU A 7 -47.36 -35.32 51.58
CA LEU A 7 -46.10 -35.59 50.89
C LEU A 7 -45.70 -34.33 50.11
N LEU A 8 -44.53 -33.75 50.42
CA LEU A 8 -43.90 -32.71 49.62
C LEU A 8 -42.91 -33.37 48.66
N ALA A 9 -43.24 -33.43 47.37
CA ALA A 9 -42.34 -33.92 46.33
C ALA A 9 -41.27 -32.85 46.01
N ILE A 10 -40.01 -33.18 46.24
CA ILE A 10 -38.85 -32.36 45.84
C ILE A 10 -38.55 -32.68 44.37
N LEU A 11 -38.87 -31.77 43.45
CA LEU A 11 -38.37 -31.84 42.08
C LEU A 11 -36.90 -31.38 42.03
N PRO A 12 -35.98 -32.12 41.38
CA PRO A 12 -34.64 -31.62 41.12
C PRO A 12 -34.71 -30.56 40.00
N ALA A 13 -34.31 -29.34 40.32
CA ALA A 13 -34.12 -28.29 39.33
C ALA A 13 -32.88 -28.62 38.47
N LEU A 14 -33.12 -29.21 37.30
CA LEU A 14 -32.13 -29.32 36.23
C LEU A 14 -31.82 -27.91 35.70
N LEU A 15 -30.69 -27.34 36.14
CA LEU A 15 -30.06 -26.19 35.51
C LEU A 15 -29.51 -26.63 34.15
N ILE A 16 -30.34 -26.53 33.11
CA ILE A 16 -29.87 -26.61 31.73
C ILE A 16 -29.13 -25.30 31.45
N SER A 17 -27.80 -25.33 31.50
CA SER A 17 -26.98 -24.25 30.95
C SER A 17 -27.17 -24.26 29.43
N ALA A 18 -28.06 -23.40 28.94
CA ALA A 18 -28.12 -23.09 27.52
C ALA A 18 -26.83 -22.36 27.14
N GLN A 19 -25.83 -23.10 26.66
CA GLN A 19 -24.78 -22.52 25.84
C GLN A 19 -25.45 -22.10 24.54
N ALA A 20 -25.76 -20.81 24.45
CA ALA A 20 -26.13 -20.19 23.20
C ALA A 20 -24.99 -20.43 22.20
N ALA A 21 -25.23 -21.30 21.23
CA ALA A 21 -24.41 -21.39 20.04
C ALA A 21 -24.53 -20.02 19.34
N VAL A 22 -23.49 -19.20 19.48
CA VAL A 22 -23.37 -17.93 18.76
C VAL A 22 -23.12 -18.27 17.30
N ASN A 23 -24.20 -18.38 16.53
CA ASN A 23 -24.16 -18.37 15.07
C ASN A 23 -23.99 -16.91 14.62
N ASP A 24 -22.80 -16.35 14.82
CA ASP A 24 -22.43 -15.05 14.24
C ASP A 24 -21.89 -15.27 12.82
N THR A 25 -22.79 -15.51 11.87
CA THR A 25 -22.51 -15.20 10.46
C THR A 25 -22.82 -13.72 10.20
N GLU A 26 -22.08 -12.83 10.87
CA GLU A 26 -22.06 -11.42 10.49
C GLU A 26 -21.34 -11.35 9.13
N GLN A 27 -22.08 -11.09 8.05
CA GLN A 27 -21.50 -10.95 6.70
C GLN A 27 -20.59 -9.72 6.68
N PHE A 28 -19.30 -9.91 6.37
CA PHE A 28 -18.37 -8.81 6.18
C PHE A 28 -18.37 -8.36 4.72
N THR A 29 -18.14 -7.06 4.51
CA THR A 29 -18.02 -6.45 3.18
C THR A 29 -16.56 -6.06 2.93
N ASP A 30 -16.22 -5.66 1.71
CA ASP A 30 -14.87 -5.18 1.35
C ASP A 30 -14.43 -3.93 2.16
N LYS A 31 -15.36 -3.28 2.87
CA LYS A 31 -15.08 -2.10 3.72
C LYS A 31 -14.94 -2.43 5.19
N THR A 32 -15.20 -3.68 5.60
CA THR A 32 -15.13 -4.09 7.00
C THR A 32 -13.67 -4.18 7.45
N ASP A 33 -13.29 -3.42 8.48
CA ASP A 33 -11.96 -3.56 9.09
C ASP A 33 -11.93 -4.84 9.95
N VAL A 34 -11.35 -5.89 9.38
CA VAL A 34 -11.21 -7.19 10.03
C VAL A 34 -10.09 -7.22 11.09
N HIS A 35 -9.19 -6.24 11.08
CA HIS A 35 -7.99 -6.21 11.91
C HIS A 35 -8.26 -5.69 13.33
N TYR A 36 -7.57 -6.27 14.32
CA TYR A 36 -7.73 -5.92 15.74
C TYR A 36 -9.18 -6.06 16.24
N SER A 37 -9.98 -6.89 15.58
CA SER A 37 -11.41 -7.04 15.87
C SER A 37 -11.68 -8.17 16.86
N GLY A 38 -10.93 -9.27 16.76
CA GLY A 38 -11.22 -10.53 17.47
C GLY A 38 -12.58 -11.14 17.13
N LYS A 39 -13.23 -10.69 16.05
CA LYS A 39 -14.59 -11.10 15.66
C LYS A 39 -14.62 -11.89 14.36
N TYR A 40 -13.95 -11.39 13.33
CA TYR A 40 -14.03 -11.92 11.96
C TYR A 40 -13.02 -13.06 11.73
N CYS A 41 -13.00 -14.05 12.64
CA CYS A 41 -12.03 -15.15 12.59
C CYS A 41 -12.17 -15.97 11.29
N ASN A 42 -13.41 -16.16 10.84
CA ASN A 42 -13.71 -16.87 9.60
C ASN A 42 -13.25 -16.13 8.33
N ALA A 43 -12.76 -14.88 8.43
CA ALA A 43 -12.13 -14.21 7.28
C ALA A 43 -10.81 -14.90 6.93
N CYS A 44 -10.03 -15.29 7.95
CA CYS A 44 -8.69 -15.87 7.78
C CYS A 44 -8.63 -17.38 8.06
N HIS A 45 -9.52 -17.88 8.92
CA HIS A 45 -9.49 -19.25 9.42
C HIS A 45 -10.66 -20.07 8.87
N GLU A 46 -10.42 -21.35 8.59
CA GLU A 46 -11.46 -22.33 8.27
C GLU A 46 -12.32 -22.66 9.50
N LYS A 47 -11.70 -22.65 10.68
CA LYS A 47 -12.36 -22.79 11.99
C LYS A 47 -11.56 -22.05 13.05
N THR A 48 -12.22 -21.67 14.14
CA THR A 48 -11.58 -20.88 15.21
C THR A 48 -10.41 -21.66 15.83
N PRO A 49 -9.18 -21.11 15.79
CA PRO A 49 -8.01 -21.76 16.38
C PRO A 49 -8.07 -21.72 17.91
N LYS A 50 -7.40 -22.69 18.54
CA LYS A 50 -7.23 -22.76 20.00
C LYS A 50 -5.76 -22.53 20.36
N GLU A 51 -5.51 -22.02 21.56
CA GLU A 51 -4.16 -21.83 22.08
C GLU A 51 -3.37 -23.15 22.05
N GLY A 52 -2.16 -23.11 21.50
CA GLY A 52 -1.29 -24.29 21.34
C GLY A 52 -1.73 -25.31 20.28
N GLY A 53 -2.86 -25.07 19.59
CA GLY A 53 -3.37 -25.93 18.52
C GLY A 53 -3.07 -25.41 17.12
N ASP A 54 -3.59 -26.12 16.12
CA ASP A 54 -3.45 -25.70 14.72
C ASP A 54 -4.17 -24.36 14.47
N ASN A 55 -3.58 -23.58 13.56
CA ASN A 55 -4.11 -22.27 13.19
C ASN A 55 -5.30 -22.36 12.22
N PHE A 56 -5.49 -23.45 11.49
CA PHE A 56 -6.56 -23.63 10.50
C PHE A 56 -6.69 -22.45 9.51
N LEU A 57 -5.56 -21.93 9.02
CA LEU A 57 -5.57 -20.85 8.03
C LEU A 57 -6.19 -21.34 6.72
N LYS A 58 -7.04 -20.50 6.11
CA LYS A 58 -7.54 -20.73 4.75
C LYS A 58 -6.40 -20.70 3.74
N TYR A 59 -6.68 -21.23 2.55
CA TYR A 59 -5.75 -21.23 1.41
C TYR A 59 -4.41 -21.90 1.73
N GLY A 60 -4.40 -22.87 2.65
CA GLY A 60 -3.18 -23.54 3.10
C GLY A 60 -2.19 -22.62 3.81
N GLY A 61 -2.64 -21.47 4.32
CA GLY A 61 -1.75 -20.47 4.94
C GLY A 61 -1.06 -19.54 3.95
N ASP A 62 -1.49 -19.49 2.68
CA ASP A 62 -0.99 -18.51 1.72
C ASP A 62 -1.44 -17.09 2.11
N TYR A 63 -0.49 -16.32 2.65
CA TYR A 63 -0.74 -14.94 3.06
C TYR A 63 -1.00 -13.98 1.90
N THR A 64 -0.60 -14.32 0.67
CA THR A 64 -0.96 -13.52 -0.52
C THR A 64 -2.47 -13.56 -0.73
N GLU A 65 -3.07 -14.75 -0.65
CA GLU A 65 -4.52 -14.92 -0.78
C GLU A 65 -5.29 -14.39 0.44
N LEU A 66 -4.79 -14.66 1.65
CA LEU A 66 -5.41 -14.17 2.90
C LEU A 66 -5.43 -12.64 2.97
N CYS A 67 -4.41 -11.97 2.44
CA CYS A 67 -4.25 -10.51 2.54
C CYS A 67 -4.55 -9.76 1.23
N LYS A 68 -5.21 -10.39 0.26
CA LYS A 68 -5.45 -9.83 -1.09
C LYS A 68 -6.18 -8.48 -1.10
N CYS A 69 -6.92 -8.14 -0.05
CA CYS A 69 -7.56 -6.83 0.13
C CYS A 69 -6.55 -5.66 0.09
N HIS A 70 -5.25 -5.90 0.33
CA HIS A 70 -4.20 -4.89 0.30
C HIS A 70 -3.49 -4.74 -1.06
N GLY A 71 -3.96 -5.44 -2.11
CA GLY A 71 -3.47 -5.26 -3.48
C GLY A 71 -2.04 -5.76 -3.69
N TYR A 72 -1.69 -6.91 -3.10
CA TYR A 72 -0.43 -7.57 -3.41
C TYR A 72 -0.46 -8.12 -4.84
N THR A 73 0.62 -7.89 -5.59
CA THR A 73 0.83 -8.53 -6.89
C THR A 73 2.24 -9.12 -6.89
N PRO A 74 2.39 -10.46 -6.98
CA PRO A 74 3.69 -11.11 -6.98
C PRO A 74 4.62 -10.51 -8.04
N GLY A 75 5.88 -10.26 -7.68
CA GLY A 75 6.92 -9.76 -8.58
C GLY A 75 6.85 -8.26 -8.92
N THR A 76 5.79 -7.54 -8.53
CA THR A 76 5.64 -6.11 -8.81
C THR A 76 5.39 -5.25 -7.56
N TYR A 77 5.06 -5.92 -6.44
CA TYR A 77 4.79 -5.31 -5.16
C TYR A 77 6.06 -5.06 -4.34
N ILE A 78 6.11 -3.90 -3.68
CA ILE A 78 7.28 -3.42 -2.92
C ILE A 78 7.53 -4.11 -1.59
N HIS A 79 6.56 -4.90 -1.11
CA HIS A 79 6.78 -5.64 0.13
C HIS A 79 7.62 -6.87 -0.21
N PRO A 80 8.83 -6.97 0.36
CA PRO A 80 9.76 -8.04 0.02
C PRO A 80 9.26 -9.35 0.61
N VAL A 81 8.48 -10.10 -0.16
CA VAL A 81 8.02 -11.44 0.18
C VAL A 81 8.37 -12.38 -0.97
N ASP A 82 8.39 -13.68 -0.68
CA ASP A 82 8.86 -14.74 -1.58
C ASP A 82 10.34 -14.63 -1.99
N ILE A 83 11.13 -13.95 -1.16
CA ILE A 83 12.57 -13.77 -1.35
C ILE A 83 13.32 -14.70 -0.41
N ILE A 84 14.26 -15.48 -0.94
CA ILE A 84 15.23 -16.22 -0.13
C ILE A 84 16.34 -15.24 0.26
N PRO A 85 16.54 -14.93 1.56
CA PRO A 85 17.62 -14.05 1.98
C PRO A 85 18.99 -14.65 1.66
N SER A 86 19.98 -13.81 1.37
CA SER A 86 21.37 -14.25 1.27
C SER A 86 21.86 -14.80 2.63
N ALA A 87 22.94 -15.59 2.63
CA ALA A 87 23.52 -16.12 3.87
C ALA A 87 23.83 -14.99 4.89
N GLU A 88 24.49 -13.92 4.43
CA GLU A 88 24.75 -12.72 5.25
C GLU A 88 23.48 -12.14 5.87
N LYS A 89 22.36 -12.12 5.11
CA LYS A 89 21.10 -11.62 5.64
C LYS A 89 20.46 -12.59 6.62
N LYS A 90 20.51 -13.90 6.38
CA LYS A 90 19.99 -14.92 7.30
C LYS A 90 20.64 -14.80 8.68
N ASP A 91 21.94 -14.56 8.74
CA ASP A 91 22.67 -14.40 10.01
C ASP A 91 22.25 -13.15 10.80
N ASN A 92 21.73 -12.13 10.11
CA ASN A 92 21.27 -10.88 10.72
C ASN A 92 19.76 -10.86 11.01
N ILE A 93 18.98 -11.83 10.52
CA ILE A 93 17.53 -11.85 10.74
C ILE A 93 17.27 -12.19 12.22
N PRO A 94 16.52 -11.36 12.96
CA PRO A 94 16.18 -11.66 14.35
C PRO A 94 15.40 -12.98 14.47
N SER A 95 15.62 -13.72 15.56
CA SER A 95 14.94 -15.00 15.79
C SER A 95 13.41 -14.90 15.87
N ASP A 96 12.88 -13.72 16.23
CA ASP A 96 11.45 -13.43 16.28
C ASP A 96 10.85 -13.11 14.90
N PHE A 97 11.65 -13.10 13.83
CA PHE A 97 11.24 -12.84 12.44
C PHE A 97 11.27 -14.16 11.66
N PRO A 98 10.16 -14.90 11.61
CA PRO A 98 10.15 -16.25 11.05
C PRO A 98 10.32 -16.20 9.53
N LEU A 99 11.06 -17.16 8.99
CA LEU A 99 11.07 -17.48 7.56
C LEU A 99 10.18 -18.69 7.31
N GLN A 100 9.36 -18.64 6.27
CA GLN A 100 8.56 -19.80 5.82
C GLN A 100 9.24 -20.40 4.61
N ASP A 101 9.58 -21.68 4.68
CA ASP A 101 10.37 -22.40 3.65
C ASP A 101 11.67 -21.67 3.26
N GLY A 102 12.30 -21.03 4.25
CA GLY A 102 13.53 -20.25 4.08
C GLY A 102 13.35 -18.92 3.35
N LYS A 103 12.11 -18.50 3.07
CA LYS A 103 11.76 -17.23 2.42
C LYS A 103 11.22 -16.22 3.42
N VAL A 104 11.43 -14.94 3.11
CA VAL A 104 10.69 -13.84 3.73
C VAL A 104 9.27 -13.89 3.24
N THR A 105 8.30 -13.84 4.14
CA THR A 105 6.86 -13.75 3.82
C THR A 105 6.21 -12.62 4.61
N CYS A 106 4.91 -12.41 4.43
CA CYS A 106 4.14 -11.44 5.20
C CYS A 106 4.37 -11.64 6.72
N ALA A 107 4.36 -12.89 7.17
CA ALA A 107 4.52 -13.25 8.59
C ALA A 107 5.92 -12.99 9.16
N THR A 108 6.94 -12.78 8.31
CA THR A 108 8.30 -12.40 8.76
C THR A 108 8.30 -11.02 9.38
N CYS A 109 7.59 -10.07 8.77
CA CYS A 109 7.57 -8.67 9.20
C CYS A 109 6.35 -8.35 10.07
N HIS A 110 5.28 -9.12 9.90
CA HIS A 110 3.99 -8.85 10.52
C HIS A 110 3.60 -9.98 11.48
N ASP A 111 3.21 -9.59 12.71
CA ASP A 111 2.64 -10.51 13.69
C ASP A 111 1.13 -10.65 13.45
N MET A 112 0.76 -11.70 12.71
CA MET A 112 -0.64 -11.99 12.38
C MET A 112 -1.51 -12.17 13.62
N TYR A 113 -0.94 -12.63 14.73
CA TYR A 113 -1.69 -12.89 15.96
C TYR A 113 -2.28 -11.60 16.55
N LEU A 114 -1.61 -10.46 16.37
CA LEU A 114 -2.10 -9.16 16.84
C LEU A 114 -3.44 -8.80 16.20
N GLN A 115 -3.71 -9.25 14.97
CA GLN A 115 -4.97 -9.00 14.28
C GLN A 115 -6.16 -9.68 14.98
N CYS A 116 -5.91 -10.79 15.67
CA CYS A 116 -6.90 -11.53 16.45
C CYS A 116 -7.20 -10.86 17.81
N GLN A 117 -6.36 -9.91 18.26
CA GLN A 117 -6.48 -9.32 19.59
C GLN A 117 -7.43 -8.13 19.59
N LYS A 118 -8.49 -8.21 20.40
CA LYS A 118 -9.36 -7.07 20.70
C LYS A 118 -8.71 -6.17 21.76
N ASN A 119 -7.60 -5.54 21.40
CA ASN A 119 -6.88 -4.62 22.27
C ASN A 119 -6.66 -3.25 21.58
N PRO A 120 -7.45 -2.22 21.94
CA PRO A 120 -7.33 -0.89 21.36
C PRO A 120 -5.94 -0.27 21.51
N ARG A 121 -5.21 -0.61 22.58
CA ARG A 121 -3.85 -0.12 22.81
C ARG A 121 -2.88 -0.67 21.76
N TYR A 122 -2.97 -1.96 21.44
CA TYR A 122 -2.14 -2.56 20.38
C TYR A 122 -2.45 -1.95 19.01
N LYS A 123 -3.74 -1.74 18.69
CA LYS A 123 -4.14 -1.05 17.46
C LYS A 123 -3.56 0.36 17.37
N ALA A 124 -3.54 1.10 18.48
CA ALA A 124 -3.04 2.48 18.50
C ALA A 124 -1.51 2.57 18.30
N ILE A 125 -0.73 1.71 18.97
CA ILE A 125 0.74 1.77 18.92
C ILE A 125 1.34 0.99 17.73
N ASN A 126 0.60 0.02 17.19
CA ASN A 126 1.07 -0.86 16.12
C ASN A 126 -0.05 -1.19 15.12
N LEU A 127 -0.63 -0.17 14.48
CA LEU A 127 -1.75 -0.35 13.55
C LEU A 127 -1.47 -1.38 12.42
N ARG A 128 -0.19 -1.51 12.02
CA ARG A 128 0.25 -2.43 10.96
C ARG A 128 0.76 -3.77 11.49
N PHE A 129 0.58 -4.05 12.78
CA PHE A 129 0.96 -5.31 13.42
C PHE A 129 2.39 -5.75 13.05
N LEU A 130 3.34 -4.81 13.01
CA LEU A 130 4.74 -5.10 12.71
C LEU A 130 5.39 -5.81 13.89
N ARG A 131 6.20 -6.85 13.63
CA ARG A 131 7.00 -7.52 14.65
C ARG A 131 8.02 -6.56 15.24
N GLY A 132 8.21 -6.60 16.56
CA GLY A 132 9.16 -5.72 17.27
C GLY A 132 8.79 -4.25 17.33
N ALA A 133 7.58 -3.86 16.90
CA ALA A 133 7.06 -2.51 17.05
C ALA A 133 6.85 -2.15 18.55
N PRO A 134 6.80 -0.85 18.92
CA PRO A 134 6.71 0.33 18.06
C PRO A 134 8.06 0.72 17.42
N TYR A 135 7.99 1.26 16.21
CA TYR A 135 9.14 1.85 15.51
C TYR A 135 8.95 3.34 15.27
N VAL A 136 10.04 4.11 15.32
CA VAL A 136 10.04 5.53 14.98
C VAL A 136 9.66 5.74 13.50
N SER A 137 10.09 4.83 12.61
CA SER A 137 9.72 4.85 11.20
C SER A 137 9.54 3.43 10.66
N ARG A 138 8.84 3.26 9.53
CA ARG A 138 8.75 1.95 8.85
C ARG A 138 10.11 1.40 8.45
N THR A 139 11.05 2.26 8.07
CA THR A 139 12.40 1.85 7.63
C THR A 139 13.22 1.26 8.76
N THR A 140 12.96 1.63 10.01
CA THR A 140 13.63 1.07 11.19
C THR A 140 13.43 -0.43 11.31
N LEU A 141 12.28 -0.96 10.88
CA LEU A 141 12.04 -2.40 10.78
C LEU A 141 13.00 -3.06 9.78
N CYS A 142 13.23 -2.44 8.63
CA CYS A 142 14.11 -2.99 7.59
C CYS A 142 15.55 -3.17 8.13
N PHE A 143 16.00 -2.23 8.97
CA PHE A 143 17.33 -2.28 9.58
C PHE A 143 17.48 -3.31 10.69
N ARG A 144 16.42 -4.08 10.99
CA ARG A 144 16.55 -5.30 11.80
C ARG A 144 17.31 -6.40 11.07
N CYS A 145 17.34 -6.38 9.74
CA CYS A 145 18.08 -7.33 8.90
C CYS A 145 19.06 -6.65 7.93
N HIS A 146 18.89 -5.35 7.68
CA HIS A 146 19.73 -4.57 6.78
C HIS A 146 20.67 -3.64 7.55
N ASP A 147 21.91 -3.51 7.08
CA ASP A 147 22.84 -2.51 7.62
C ASP A 147 22.40 -1.12 7.16
N GLU A 148 21.96 -0.30 8.10
CA GLU A 148 21.53 1.09 7.88
C GLU A 148 22.62 1.94 7.24
N LYS A 149 23.89 1.74 7.63
CA LYS A 149 25.02 2.54 7.11
C LYS A 149 25.32 2.21 5.64
N LYS A 150 25.01 0.99 5.20
CA LYS A 150 25.14 0.55 3.81
C LYS A 150 23.90 0.85 2.97
N TYR A 151 22.80 1.29 3.60
CA TYR A 151 21.55 1.57 2.91
C TYR A 151 21.48 3.02 2.48
N THR A 152 21.94 3.30 1.27
CA THR A 152 21.75 4.63 0.65
C THR A 152 20.29 4.78 0.23
N MET A 153 19.66 5.90 0.58
CA MET A 153 18.37 6.27 -0.03
C MET A 153 18.57 6.43 -1.53
N LEU A 154 18.10 5.45 -2.29
CA LEU A 154 18.16 5.47 -3.74
C LEU A 154 17.18 6.53 -4.24
N ASP A 155 17.70 7.62 -4.79
CA ASP A 155 16.89 8.57 -5.54
C ASP A 155 16.60 7.94 -6.92
N PRO A 156 15.35 7.59 -7.28
CA PRO A 156 15.06 7.06 -8.62
C PRO A 156 15.09 8.16 -9.69
N HIS A 157 15.22 9.43 -9.29
CA HIS A 157 15.12 10.57 -10.20
C HIS A 157 16.48 11.16 -10.63
N ASN A 158 17.59 10.54 -10.24
CA ASN A 158 18.92 10.75 -10.84
C ASN A 158 19.17 9.64 -11.88
N GLN A 159 18.58 9.84 -13.05
CA GLN A 159 18.46 8.85 -14.11
C GLN A 159 19.58 8.95 -15.15
N ILE A 160 20.45 9.95 -15.03
CA ILE A 160 21.54 10.21 -15.95
C ILE A 160 22.86 10.19 -15.17
N THR A 161 23.88 9.55 -15.75
CA THR A 161 25.26 9.61 -15.28
C THR A 161 25.87 10.99 -15.47
N GLU A 162 26.99 11.29 -14.81
CA GLU A 162 27.74 12.53 -15.05
C GLU A 162 28.15 12.72 -16.52
N ALA A 163 28.36 11.62 -17.24
CA ALA A 163 28.69 11.61 -18.67
C ALA A 163 27.47 11.78 -19.60
N GLY A 164 26.26 11.91 -19.06
CA GLY A 164 25.04 12.12 -19.85
C GLY A 164 24.34 10.83 -20.34
N ALA A 165 24.85 9.65 -19.99
CA ALA A 165 24.21 8.37 -20.32
C ALA A 165 23.04 8.03 -19.38
N ILE A 166 21.97 7.42 -19.91
CA ILE A 166 20.81 6.96 -19.13
C ILE A 166 21.20 5.74 -18.28
N ILE A 167 20.84 5.78 -16.99
CA ILE A 167 21.00 4.66 -16.05
C ILE A 167 19.76 3.76 -16.14
N VAL A 168 19.87 2.67 -16.92
CA VAL A 168 18.75 1.77 -17.25
C VAL A 168 18.05 1.22 -16.00
N ASP A 169 18.80 0.84 -14.98
CA ASP A 169 18.25 0.28 -13.74
C ASP A 169 17.29 1.23 -13.02
N LYS A 170 17.50 2.55 -13.15
CA LYS A 170 16.60 3.56 -12.55
C LYS A 170 15.24 3.58 -13.22
N CYS A 171 15.14 3.20 -14.49
CA CYS A 171 13.87 3.10 -15.20
C CYS A 171 12.99 1.99 -14.61
N LEU A 172 13.60 0.90 -14.14
CA LEU A 172 12.91 -0.28 -13.64
C LEU A 172 12.24 -0.08 -12.26
N TYR A 173 12.51 1.06 -11.60
CA TYR A 173 11.80 1.46 -10.38
C TYR A 173 10.35 1.85 -10.63
N CYS A 174 10.02 2.23 -11.87
CA CYS A 174 8.68 2.68 -12.25
C CYS A 174 8.13 1.84 -13.41
N HIS A 175 8.98 1.44 -14.34
CA HIS A 175 8.60 0.74 -15.56
C HIS A 175 8.94 -0.75 -15.49
N ILE A 176 8.12 -1.60 -16.13
CA ILE A 176 8.41 -3.04 -16.24
C ILE A 176 9.69 -3.28 -17.06
N GLU A 177 9.89 -2.46 -18.07
CA GLU A 177 11.06 -2.45 -18.94
C GLU A 177 11.43 -1.02 -19.28
N LYS A 178 12.68 -0.75 -19.67
CA LYS A 178 13.09 0.59 -20.07
C LYS A 178 12.31 1.02 -21.34
N PRO A 179 11.52 2.11 -21.30
CA PRO A 179 10.85 2.61 -22.49
C PRO A 179 11.83 3.18 -23.52
N ASP A 180 11.39 3.28 -24.77
CA ASP A 180 12.02 4.15 -25.77
C ASP A 180 11.72 5.61 -25.42
N GLU A 181 12.66 6.28 -24.77
CA GLU A 181 12.54 7.66 -24.32
C GLU A 181 12.33 8.66 -25.47
N LYS A 182 12.70 8.28 -26.70
CA LYS A 182 12.64 9.14 -27.88
C LYS A 182 11.28 9.08 -28.57
N HIS A 183 10.62 7.92 -28.53
CA HIS A 183 9.39 7.72 -29.30
C HIS A 183 8.19 7.33 -28.45
N ALA A 184 8.37 6.55 -27.37
CA ALA A 184 7.26 6.00 -26.61
C ALA A 184 6.33 7.09 -26.06
N THR A 185 5.06 6.75 -26.03
CA THR A 185 3.95 7.52 -25.48
C THR A 185 3.44 6.86 -24.20
N PHE A 186 2.65 7.59 -23.41
CA PHE A 186 2.09 7.06 -22.17
C PHE A 186 1.26 5.77 -22.36
N LYS A 187 0.69 5.54 -23.56
CA LYS A 187 -0.08 4.32 -23.86
C LYS A 187 0.81 3.09 -24.08
N GLU A 188 2.07 3.30 -24.45
CA GLU A 188 3.00 2.21 -24.80
C GLU A 188 3.89 1.81 -23.63
N VAL A 189 4.12 2.74 -22.68
CA VAL A 189 4.91 2.43 -21.48
C VAL A 189 4.12 1.51 -20.56
N LYS A 190 4.82 0.53 -19.97
CA LYS A 190 4.27 -0.36 -18.95
C LYS A 190 4.85 0.00 -17.60
N LEU A 191 3.99 0.16 -16.61
CA LEU A 191 4.36 0.49 -15.23
C LEU A 191 4.30 -0.77 -14.37
N ILE A 192 5.18 -0.87 -13.38
CA ILE A 192 5.18 -2.01 -12.44
C ILE A 192 3.96 -2.00 -11.51
N GLY A 193 3.04 -1.05 -11.63
CA GLY A 193 1.82 -1.05 -10.84
C GLY A 193 1.00 0.21 -11.05
N ASN A 194 0.03 0.41 -10.15
CA ASN A 194 -0.77 1.62 -10.13
C ASN A 194 0.11 2.86 -9.90
N LEU A 195 -0.08 3.87 -10.74
CA LEU A 195 0.73 5.08 -10.78
C LEU A 195 0.72 5.88 -9.47
N GLU A 196 -0.36 5.86 -8.70
CA GLU A 196 -0.46 6.51 -7.39
C GLU A 196 0.41 5.77 -6.37
N VAL A 197 0.26 4.45 -6.31
CA VAL A 197 1.03 3.60 -5.40
C VAL A 197 2.52 3.73 -5.68
N LEU A 198 2.93 3.85 -6.95
CA LEU A 198 4.33 4.04 -7.34
C LEU A 198 4.97 5.25 -6.67
N CYS A 199 4.28 6.39 -6.66
CA CYS A 199 4.81 7.60 -6.08
C CYS A 199 4.78 7.57 -4.54
N PHE A 200 3.74 7.00 -3.93
CA PHE A 200 3.59 6.94 -2.47
C PHE A 200 4.61 6.03 -1.78
N ARG A 201 5.31 5.18 -2.53
CA ARG A 201 6.48 4.41 -2.05
C ARG A 201 7.45 5.31 -1.28
N CYS A 202 7.69 6.51 -1.81
CA CYS A 202 8.61 7.49 -1.22
C CYS A 202 7.87 8.77 -0.78
N HIS A 203 6.86 9.20 -1.53
CA HIS A 203 6.12 10.45 -1.31
C HIS A 203 4.82 10.26 -0.52
N TYR A 204 4.87 9.47 0.56
CA TYR A 204 3.66 9.13 1.33
C TYR A 204 2.97 10.36 1.95
N LYS A 205 3.72 11.41 2.30
CA LYS A 205 3.16 12.63 2.92
C LYS A 205 2.23 13.38 1.97
N GLN A 206 2.30 13.10 0.67
CA GLN A 206 1.48 13.71 -0.37
C GLN A 206 0.35 12.77 -0.84
N SER A 207 0.07 11.68 -0.11
CA SER A 207 -0.79 10.60 -0.61
C SER A 207 -2.26 10.98 -0.77
N GLN A 208 -2.78 11.83 0.13
CA GLN A 208 -4.16 12.31 0.08
C GLN A 208 -4.19 13.77 0.54
N PHE A 209 -5.04 14.59 -0.08
CA PHE A 209 -5.16 16.03 0.18
C PHE A 209 -3.97 16.88 -0.35
N HIS A 210 -3.52 16.56 -1.56
CA HIS A 210 -2.53 17.34 -2.29
C HIS A 210 -2.97 17.57 -3.74
N PRO A 211 -2.72 18.78 -4.31
CA PRO A 211 -2.29 20.01 -3.65
C PRO A 211 -3.39 20.66 -2.79
N ILE A 212 -3.01 21.71 -2.03
CA ILE A 212 -3.92 22.62 -1.30
C ILE A 212 -4.94 21.96 -0.36
N ASN A 213 -4.55 20.88 0.32
CA ASN A 213 -5.41 20.13 1.24
C ASN A 213 -6.68 19.54 0.56
N ALA A 214 -6.61 19.29 -0.76
CA ALA A 214 -7.70 18.71 -1.54
C ALA A 214 -7.24 17.49 -2.33
N ASN A 215 -8.09 16.46 -2.43
CA ASN A 215 -7.76 15.26 -3.20
C ASN A 215 -7.91 15.54 -4.71
N HIS A 216 -6.79 15.43 -5.44
CA HIS A 216 -6.77 15.58 -6.89
C HIS A 216 -6.61 14.25 -7.65
N LEU A 217 -6.58 13.11 -6.95
CA LEU A 217 -6.48 11.78 -7.57
C LEU A 217 -7.86 11.29 -8.01
N VAL A 218 -8.46 12.03 -8.92
CA VAL A 218 -9.87 11.86 -9.34
C VAL A 218 -9.99 11.91 -10.85
N THR A 219 -11.11 11.41 -11.37
CA THR A 219 -11.47 11.61 -12.77
C THR A 219 -11.94 13.06 -12.94
N PRO A 220 -11.25 13.88 -13.75
CA PRO A 220 -11.67 15.25 -14.01
C PRO A 220 -12.95 15.27 -14.85
N ASN A 221 -13.77 16.31 -14.66
CA ASN A 221 -14.96 16.54 -15.49
C ASN A 221 -14.60 17.12 -16.87
N SER A 222 -15.58 17.20 -17.77
CA SER A 222 -15.39 17.65 -19.16
C SER A 222 -14.83 19.07 -19.27
N THR A 223 -15.24 20.00 -18.40
CA THR A 223 -14.72 21.37 -18.37
C THR A 223 -13.24 21.38 -18.03
N ILE A 224 -12.83 20.64 -16.99
CA ILE A 224 -11.41 20.50 -16.62
C ILE A 224 -10.60 19.88 -17.75
N ILE A 225 -11.12 18.82 -18.39
CA ILE A 225 -10.47 18.20 -19.56
C ILE A 225 -10.29 19.21 -20.71
N GLY A 226 -11.28 20.06 -20.97
CA GLY A 226 -11.17 21.13 -21.95
C GLY A 226 -10.04 22.11 -21.62
N ASN A 227 -9.98 22.57 -20.38
CA ASN A 227 -8.93 23.47 -19.89
C ASN A 227 -7.53 22.86 -19.99
N MET A 228 -7.39 21.58 -19.64
CA MET A 228 -6.15 20.83 -19.76
C MET A 228 -5.66 20.82 -21.20
N LYS A 229 -6.50 20.43 -22.17
CA LYS A 229 -6.15 20.34 -23.60
C LYS A 229 -5.72 21.69 -24.17
N GLU A 230 -6.42 22.77 -23.81
CA GLU A 230 -6.05 24.11 -24.26
C GLU A 230 -4.69 24.52 -23.68
N THR A 231 -4.43 24.20 -22.41
CA THR A 231 -3.16 24.48 -21.74
C THR A 231 -2.01 23.69 -22.37
N GLU A 232 -2.20 22.40 -22.64
CA GLU A 232 -1.23 21.55 -23.35
C GLU A 232 -0.82 22.18 -24.68
N LYS A 233 -1.81 22.62 -25.48
CA LYS A 233 -1.56 23.32 -26.76
C LYS A 233 -0.84 24.65 -26.56
N LYS A 234 -1.27 25.46 -25.59
CA LYS A 234 -0.74 26.82 -25.35
C LYS A 234 0.71 26.80 -24.90
N PHE A 235 1.09 25.87 -24.03
CA PHE A 235 2.42 25.84 -23.41
C PHE A 235 3.33 24.75 -23.96
N GLY A 236 2.85 23.92 -24.89
CA GLY A 236 3.62 22.80 -25.43
C GLY A 236 4.03 21.81 -24.35
N ILE A 237 3.09 21.46 -23.47
CA ILE A 237 3.26 20.49 -22.38
C ILE A 237 2.31 19.31 -22.57
N ILE A 238 2.45 18.28 -21.72
CA ILE A 238 1.41 17.27 -21.53
C ILE A 238 0.94 17.28 -20.07
N LEU A 239 -0.32 16.97 -19.84
CA LEU A 239 -0.94 16.74 -18.53
C LEU A 239 -1.55 15.33 -18.54
N PRO A 240 -0.70 14.29 -18.45
CA PRO A 240 -1.14 12.92 -18.67
C PRO A 240 -2.14 12.47 -17.60
N LEU A 241 -3.17 11.77 -18.02
CA LEU A 241 -4.06 11.00 -17.15
C LEU A 241 -3.62 9.54 -17.13
N ASN A 242 -3.96 8.80 -16.09
CA ASN A 242 -3.70 7.36 -16.06
C ASN A 242 -4.60 6.59 -17.05
N TYR A 243 -4.45 5.26 -17.11
CA TYR A 243 -5.24 4.40 -18.02
C TYR A 243 -6.76 4.44 -17.76
N GLU A 244 -7.19 4.88 -16.58
CA GLU A 244 -8.60 5.07 -16.20
C GLU A 244 -9.10 6.51 -16.44
N GLY A 245 -8.25 7.38 -17.00
CA GLY A 245 -8.57 8.80 -17.19
C GLY A 245 -8.56 9.63 -15.89
N LYS A 246 -7.91 9.16 -14.82
CA LYS A 246 -7.76 9.91 -13.57
C LYS A 246 -6.50 10.78 -13.57
N ILE A 247 -6.59 11.91 -12.89
CA ILE A 247 -5.44 12.72 -12.52
C ILE A 247 -4.58 11.93 -11.54
N THR A 248 -3.27 12.01 -11.72
CA THR A 248 -2.27 11.35 -10.88
C THR A 248 -1.08 12.27 -10.65
N CYS A 249 -0.10 11.84 -9.85
CA CYS A 249 1.09 12.67 -9.58
C CYS A 249 1.78 13.12 -10.88
N PRO A 250 1.98 12.25 -11.90
CA PRO A 250 2.64 12.65 -13.15
C PRO A 250 1.85 13.61 -14.04
N THR A 251 0.57 13.85 -13.75
CA THR A 251 -0.22 14.89 -14.41
C THR A 251 0.42 16.26 -14.18
N CYS A 252 0.82 16.53 -12.94
CA CYS A 252 1.43 17.81 -12.55
C CYS A 252 2.96 17.75 -12.43
N HIS A 253 3.51 16.59 -12.06
CA HIS A 253 4.93 16.39 -11.82
C HIS A 253 5.60 15.60 -12.96
N ASN A 254 6.82 15.94 -13.31
CA ASN A 254 7.63 15.17 -14.25
C ASN A 254 8.71 14.39 -13.46
N PRO A 255 8.51 13.09 -13.21
CA PRO A 255 9.47 12.32 -12.42
C PRO A 255 10.84 12.22 -13.12
N HIS A 256 10.92 12.50 -14.41
CA HIS A 256 12.14 12.33 -15.17
C HIS A 256 13.18 13.42 -14.89
N GLU A 257 14.45 13.04 -14.91
CA GLU A 257 15.57 13.97 -14.97
C GLU A 257 15.63 14.66 -16.33
N ARG A 258 16.02 15.95 -16.32
CA ARG A 258 16.23 16.73 -17.54
C ARG A 258 17.28 16.06 -18.43
N GLY A 259 16.88 15.66 -19.64
CA GLY A 259 17.74 14.98 -20.61
C GLY A 259 17.35 13.52 -20.86
N VAL A 260 16.54 12.91 -19.98
CA VAL A 260 16.02 11.55 -20.21
C VAL A 260 15.09 11.55 -21.42
N ILE A 261 14.12 12.46 -21.43
CA ILE A 261 13.24 12.68 -22.58
C ILE A 261 13.83 13.84 -23.41
N PRO A 262 13.89 13.73 -24.75
CA PRO A 262 14.36 14.82 -25.61
C PRO A 262 13.66 16.15 -25.33
N ARG A 263 14.45 17.24 -25.24
CA ARG A 263 14.01 18.55 -24.72
C ARG A 263 12.95 19.24 -25.58
N ASP A 264 12.88 18.87 -26.85
CA ASP A 264 11.90 19.35 -27.83
C ASP A 264 10.53 18.69 -27.65
N ARG A 265 10.43 17.57 -26.92
CA ARG A 265 9.15 16.93 -26.61
C ARG A 265 8.43 17.62 -25.46
N ALA A 266 7.11 17.77 -25.60
CA ALA A 266 6.22 18.30 -24.56
C ALA A 266 6.28 17.50 -23.24
N SER A 267 6.58 16.20 -23.32
CA SER A 267 6.76 15.30 -22.17
C SER A 267 8.01 15.60 -21.33
N SER A 268 8.99 16.32 -21.87
CA SER A 268 10.21 16.71 -21.13
C SER A 268 10.00 17.91 -20.19
N LYS A 269 8.89 18.64 -20.34
CA LYS A 269 8.61 19.85 -19.57
C LYS A 269 8.43 19.53 -18.09
N GLY A 270 9.05 20.35 -17.23
CA GLY A 270 9.09 20.13 -15.78
C GLY A 270 10.20 19.21 -15.28
N ALA A 271 10.95 18.55 -16.17
CA ALA A 271 12.04 17.66 -15.77
C ALA A 271 13.13 18.43 -15.01
N SER A 272 13.48 17.94 -13.82
CA SER A 272 14.39 18.58 -12.86
C SER A 272 14.03 20.01 -12.43
N GLU A 273 12.82 20.49 -12.68
CA GLU A 273 12.35 21.78 -12.15
C GLU A 273 12.12 21.69 -10.64
N LYS A 274 11.93 22.85 -9.97
CA LYS A 274 11.54 22.87 -8.56
C LYS A 274 10.23 22.11 -8.36
N TYR A 275 10.26 21.11 -7.48
CA TYR A 275 9.17 20.12 -7.28
C TYR A 275 8.77 19.35 -8.54
N ARG A 276 9.57 19.42 -9.61
CA ARG A 276 9.33 18.77 -10.89
C ARG A 276 8.02 19.18 -11.56
N LEU A 277 7.48 20.37 -11.30
CA LEU A 277 6.20 20.78 -11.88
C LEU A 277 6.32 21.01 -13.39
N ARG A 278 5.34 20.54 -14.16
CA ARG A 278 5.28 20.71 -15.63
C ARG A 278 5.08 22.15 -16.08
N LEU A 279 4.46 22.95 -15.21
CA LEU A 279 4.35 24.41 -15.31
C LEU A 279 4.82 25.05 -14.02
N SER A 280 5.23 26.32 -14.10
CA SER A 280 5.71 27.02 -12.91
C SER A 280 4.67 27.04 -11.80
N GLY A 281 5.11 26.79 -10.57
CA GLY A 281 4.31 27.07 -9.37
C GLY A 281 4.17 28.58 -9.10
N VAL A 282 5.04 29.40 -9.69
CA VAL A 282 4.93 30.87 -9.64
C VAL A 282 3.67 31.30 -10.40
N ASN A 283 2.90 32.21 -9.83
CA ASN A 283 1.59 32.63 -10.34
C ASN A 283 0.59 31.48 -10.53
N LEU A 284 0.78 30.36 -9.82
CA LEU A 284 -0.15 29.23 -9.81
C LEU A 284 -0.47 28.67 -11.21
N GLN A 285 0.47 28.77 -12.18
CA GLN A 285 0.19 28.36 -13.58
C GLN A 285 -0.24 26.90 -13.68
N ILE A 286 0.33 26.02 -12.87
CA ILE A 286 -0.09 24.61 -12.82
C ILE A 286 -1.52 24.43 -12.31
N CYS A 287 -2.02 25.32 -11.46
CA CYS A 287 -3.40 25.30 -10.97
C CYS A 287 -4.34 25.85 -12.04
N VAL A 288 -3.96 26.96 -12.67
CA VAL A 288 -4.71 27.63 -13.76
C VAL A 288 -4.84 26.73 -14.99
N ALA A 289 -3.93 25.78 -15.18
CA ALA A 289 -4.00 24.75 -16.22
C ALA A 289 -5.35 24.02 -16.27
N CYS A 290 -5.98 23.84 -15.10
CA CYS A 290 -7.26 23.16 -14.94
C CYS A 290 -8.36 24.10 -14.42
N HIS A 291 -8.02 25.02 -13.51
CA HIS A 291 -8.96 25.84 -12.76
C HIS A 291 -9.01 27.30 -13.22
N LYS A 292 -9.20 27.55 -14.53
CA LYS A 292 -9.22 28.91 -15.09
C LYS A 292 -10.23 29.84 -14.42
N ASP A 293 -11.40 29.32 -14.09
CA ASP A 293 -12.49 30.12 -13.49
C ASP A 293 -12.30 30.40 -11.99
N LYS A 294 -11.16 30.00 -11.41
CA LYS A 294 -10.83 30.16 -9.99
C LYS A 294 -9.69 31.15 -9.73
N PHE A 295 -9.01 31.61 -10.79
CA PHE A 295 -7.82 32.46 -10.73
C PHE A 295 -7.87 33.53 -11.82
#